data_AF-A0A1H3F4W0-F1
#
_entry.id   AF-A0A1H3F4W0-F1
#
_cell.length_a   1.000
_cell.length_b   1.000
_cell.length_c   1.000
_cell.angle_alpha   90.00
_cell.angle_beta   90.00
_cell.angle_gamma   90.00
#
_symmetry.space_group_name_H-M   'P 1'
#
loop_
_entity.id
_entity.type
_entity.pdbx_description
1 polymer ?
#
loop_
_entity_poly.entity_id
_entity_poly.type
_entity_poly.pdbx_seq_one_letter_code
_entity_poly.pdbx_strand_id
1 'polypeptide(L)'
;MTDQEKRKIQNRNFLILCVILYVVIAYITLHVHHVIELSGKPFDIETVDVKQLTEASKASMINNIFVLPSEKTLQILFFELIAVFIFALYKVTTQKNLMPGKEHGTAKWGGNAERNRIKNSKDQFANIILTQTERLSLDTKKVRKNLNLLVIGGAGTGKSRFVVKPNILQANTSFVITDPKGELLRDTGYSLAQQGYKVKVFNLIDMSQSCRYNPFAYVKKESDILKVINNLIKNTNGNKHGASDPFWESAERALLQAIFLYIFYELPEYEHKFATVFTMLRLAEIKEDEEDFKSEFDFLFEVLREENPNHIAVKQYDIFKMASGKTAKSILISAGVRLSPFGIEEVEHLLSDDDLELQALGDEKTALFVLIPDSDTTFNFLVAMMYAQLFDSLYYQADFVSGGSLKHHVKFWLDEFANIGQIPEFDKLIATMRSRNISVAPIIQNMTQLKSLYKETYETIIGNCDSILFLGGQERSTLEWVNKGLDKQTIDTKNTSQSRGRNSSSSTSYGTQGRDLMTISELSRMPDNKCILFVRGLDPFYSDKYKLESHPNYKLLYEANENNYFDSSMSLKQSPSSDPIAELVNMRVPDKELEERMEDLTVVNVDELDSLEKQMDELI
;
A
#
# COMPACT_ATOMS: atom_id res chain seq x y z
N MET A 1 -1.09 36.23 -1.10
CA MET A 1 -1.68 37.27 -0.23
C MET A 1 -2.39 36.58 0.90
N THR A 2 -1.88 36.71 2.12
CA THR A 2 -2.45 36.08 3.32
C THR A 2 -3.80 36.71 3.66
N ASP A 3 -4.67 36.00 4.38
CA ASP A 3 -5.98 36.55 4.78
C ASP A 3 -5.83 37.79 5.67
N GLN A 4 -4.71 37.93 6.38
CA GLN A 4 -4.37 39.14 7.13
C GLN A 4 -4.11 40.34 6.21
N GLU A 5 -3.42 40.15 5.08
CA GLU A 5 -3.15 41.23 4.10
C GLU A 5 -4.44 41.67 3.40
N LYS A 6 -5.30 40.71 3.00
CA LYS A 6 -6.64 41.00 2.46
C LYS A 6 -7.47 41.86 3.41
N ARG A 7 -7.46 41.52 4.71
CA ARG A 7 -8.17 42.28 5.75
C ARG A 7 -7.62 43.67 5.96
N LYS A 8 -6.29 43.84 5.99
CA LYS A 8 -5.67 45.18 6.08
C LYS A 8 -6.11 46.08 4.92
N ILE A 9 -6.15 45.53 3.70
CA ILE A 9 -6.62 46.26 2.51
C ILE A 9 -8.11 46.59 2.64
N GLN A 10 -8.95 45.62 3.03
CA GLN A 10 -10.39 45.82 3.18
C GLN A 10 -10.73 46.86 4.26
N ASN A 11 -10.05 46.82 5.41
CA ASN A 11 -10.23 47.80 6.50
C ASN A 11 -9.74 49.19 6.09
N ARG A 12 -8.62 49.28 5.38
CA ARG A 12 -8.13 50.55 4.83
C ARG A 12 -9.15 51.16 3.86
N ASN A 13 -9.67 50.35 2.94
CA ASN A 13 -10.65 50.81 1.96
C ASN A 13 -11.98 51.23 2.63
N PHE A 14 -12.42 50.50 3.65
CA PHE A 14 -13.59 50.86 4.44
C PHE A 14 -13.39 52.18 5.21
N LEU A 15 -12.23 52.37 5.83
CA LEU A 15 -11.90 53.61 6.54
C LEU A 15 -11.86 54.81 5.57
N ILE A 16 -11.28 54.63 4.38
CA ILE A 16 -11.28 55.64 3.31
C ILE A 16 -12.72 55.97 2.89
N LEU A 17 -13.59 54.96 2.74
CA LEU A 17 -15.01 55.18 2.41
C LEU A 17 -15.73 55.98 3.50
N CYS A 18 -15.49 55.68 4.79
CA CYS A 18 -16.06 56.44 5.90
C CYS A 18 -15.60 57.91 5.88
N VAL A 19 -14.33 58.18 5.57
CA VAL A 19 -13.81 59.54 5.44
C VAL A 19 -14.48 60.27 4.27
N ILE A 20 -14.59 59.63 3.10
CA ILE A 20 -15.27 60.22 1.93
C ILE A 20 -16.73 60.54 2.26
N LEU A 21 -17.44 59.60 2.89
CA LEU A 21 -18.84 59.78 3.27
C LEU A 21 -19.01 60.93 4.28
N TYR A 22 -18.11 61.02 5.28
CA TYR A 22 -18.11 62.14 6.22
C TYR A 22 -17.91 63.49 5.51
N VAL A 23 -16.97 63.59 4.56
CA VAL A 23 -16.75 64.84 3.81
C VAL A 23 -18.01 65.27 3.06
N VAL A 24 -18.72 64.33 2.43
CA VAL A 24 -19.98 64.62 1.72
C VAL A 24 -21.09 65.06 2.69
N ILE A 25 -21.25 64.35 3.80
CA ILE A 25 -22.27 64.68 4.82
C ILE A 25 -21.95 66.05 5.45
N ALA A 26 -20.71 66.28 5.85
CA ALA A 26 -20.24 67.54 6.42
C ALA A 26 -20.48 68.72 5.47
N TYR A 27 -20.23 68.54 4.17
CA TYR A 27 -20.52 69.54 3.16
C TYR A 27 -22.02 69.85 3.07
N ILE A 28 -22.87 68.81 3.11
CA ILE A 28 -24.33 68.98 3.12
C ILE A 28 -24.78 69.72 4.39
N THR A 29 -24.33 69.28 5.57
CA THR A 29 -24.66 69.88 6.85
C THR A 29 -24.24 71.36 6.91
N LEU A 30 -23.06 71.70 6.38
CA LEU A 30 -22.58 73.07 6.29
C LEU A 30 -23.54 73.97 5.50
N HIS A 31 -23.98 73.53 4.31
CA HIS A 31 -24.87 74.32 3.45
C HIS A 31 -26.31 74.38 3.97
N VAL A 32 -26.80 73.31 4.58
CA VAL A 32 -28.12 73.29 5.23
C VAL A 32 -28.13 74.27 6.41
N HIS A 33 -27.12 74.21 7.28
CA HIS A 33 -27.05 75.09 8.44
C HIS A 33 -26.86 76.56 8.05
N HIS A 34 -26.09 76.85 6.99
CA HIS A 34 -25.93 78.20 6.48
C HIS A 34 -27.23 78.83 5.97
N VAL A 35 -28.05 78.06 5.26
CA VAL A 35 -29.37 78.51 4.79
C VAL A 35 -30.31 78.78 5.98
N ILE A 36 -30.24 77.94 7.01
CA ILE A 36 -31.00 78.13 8.25
C ILE A 36 -30.56 79.43 8.95
N GLU A 37 -29.25 79.70 9.05
CA GLU A 37 -28.73 80.94 9.64
C GLU A 37 -29.14 82.20 8.88
N LEU A 38 -29.06 82.18 7.54
CA LEU A 38 -29.48 83.29 6.69
C LEU A 38 -30.98 83.59 6.79
N SER A 39 -31.80 82.59 7.12
CA SER A 39 -33.25 82.77 7.28
C SER A 39 -33.63 83.56 8.54
N GLY A 40 -32.70 83.74 9.50
CA GLY A 40 -32.86 84.56 10.69
C GLY A 40 -33.92 84.07 11.70
N LYS A 41 -34.54 82.90 11.50
CA LYS A 41 -35.55 82.31 12.37
C LYS A 41 -34.96 81.19 13.22
N PRO A 42 -35.36 81.03 14.50
CA PRO A 42 -35.00 79.84 15.27
C PRO A 42 -35.56 78.59 14.56
N PHE A 43 -34.71 77.58 14.39
CA PHE A 43 -35.10 76.33 13.73
C PHE A 43 -36.14 75.59 14.57
N ASP A 44 -37.34 75.38 14.02
CA ASP A 44 -38.44 74.69 14.67
C ASP A 44 -38.98 73.57 13.77
N ILE A 45 -38.90 72.32 14.26
CA ILE A 45 -39.20 71.11 13.49
C ILE A 45 -40.67 71.06 13.05
N GLU A 46 -41.58 71.70 13.78
CA GLU A 46 -43.01 71.67 13.48
C GLU A 46 -43.43 72.66 12.38
N THR A 47 -42.58 73.65 12.05
CA THR A 47 -42.91 74.73 11.11
C THR A 47 -42.00 74.81 9.88
N VAL A 48 -40.97 73.95 9.79
CA VAL A 48 -40.02 73.92 8.68
C VAL A 48 -40.61 73.18 7.46
N ASP A 49 -40.79 73.90 6.34
CA ASP A 49 -41.07 73.28 5.05
C ASP A 49 -39.79 72.64 4.48
N VAL A 50 -39.71 71.32 4.62
CA VAL A 50 -38.57 70.51 4.17
C VAL A 50 -38.28 70.67 2.69
N LYS A 51 -39.29 70.89 1.84
CA LYS A 51 -39.07 71.07 0.39
C LYS A 51 -38.38 72.40 0.10
N GLN A 52 -38.85 73.48 0.73
CA GLN A 52 -38.22 74.80 0.60
C GLN A 52 -36.79 74.80 1.12
N LEU A 53 -36.55 74.18 2.28
CA LEU A 53 -35.20 74.06 2.83
C LEU A 53 -34.27 73.28 1.88
N THR A 54 -34.76 72.17 1.30
CA THR A 54 -33.97 71.35 0.36
C THR A 54 -33.63 72.13 -0.91
N GLU A 55 -34.57 72.87 -1.48
CA GLU A 55 -34.35 73.69 -2.67
C GLU A 55 -33.38 74.85 -2.40
N ALA A 56 -33.52 75.53 -1.26
CA ALA A 56 -32.63 76.60 -0.85
C ALA A 56 -31.20 76.09 -0.55
N SER A 57 -31.06 74.92 0.11
CA SER A 57 -29.76 74.30 0.33
C SER A 57 -29.09 73.85 -0.98
N LYS A 58 -29.85 73.33 -1.95
CA LYS A 58 -29.33 73.02 -3.28
C LYS A 58 -28.85 74.28 -4.02
N ALA A 59 -29.63 75.36 -3.97
CA ALA A 59 -29.23 76.64 -4.57
C ALA A 59 -27.96 77.20 -3.90
N SER A 60 -27.83 77.06 -2.58
CA SER A 60 -26.63 77.44 -1.83
C SER A 60 -25.39 76.65 -2.27
N MET A 61 -25.51 75.32 -2.43
CA MET A 61 -24.41 74.47 -2.91
C MET A 61 -23.96 74.80 -4.34
N ILE A 62 -24.89 75.19 -5.22
CA ILE A 62 -24.58 75.52 -6.62
C ILE A 62 -23.91 76.89 -6.73
N ASN A 63 -24.38 77.88 -5.95
CA ASN A 63 -23.96 79.27 -6.11
C ASN A 63 -22.79 79.67 -5.21
N ASN A 64 -22.56 78.98 -4.09
CA ASN A 64 -21.47 79.23 -3.16
C ASN A 64 -20.71 77.94 -2.89
N ILE A 65 -19.51 77.80 -3.46
CA ILE A 65 -18.70 76.59 -3.26
C ILE A 65 -18.10 76.57 -1.83
N PHE A 66 -17.86 77.75 -1.25
CA PHE A 66 -17.26 77.90 0.08
C PHE A 66 -18.14 78.75 0.99
N VAL A 67 -18.49 78.19 2.15
CA VAL A 67 -19.25 78.86 3.21
C VAL A 67 -18.40 78.86 4.48
N LEU A 68 -18.29 80.01 5.14
CA LEU A 68 -17.60 80.10 6.42
C LEU A 68 -18.49 79.53 7.52
N PRO A 69 -18.04 78.51 8.27
CA PRO A 69 -18.85 77.89 9.30
C PRO A 69 -18.95 78.80 10.54
N SER A 70 -20.15 78.87 11.12
CA SER A 70 -20.35 79.46 12.44
C SER A 70 -19.85 78.52 13.55
N GLU A 71 -19.71 79.03 14.78
CA GLU A 71 -19.32 78.21 15.94
C GLU A 71 -20.28 77.03 16.18
N LYS A 72 -21.59 77.24 15.98
CA LYS A 72 -22.60 76.17 16.12
C LYS A 72 -22.45 75.12 15.03
N THR A 73 -22.14 75.53 13.80
CA THR A 73 -21.90 74.61 12.69
C THR A 73 -20.66 73.74 12.98
N LEU A 74 -19.59 74.33 13.50
CA LEU A 74 -18.38 73.59 13.90
C LEU A 74 -18.66 72.55 14.99
N GLN A 75 -19.52 72.87 15.96
CA GLN A 75 -19.93 71.91 17.01
C GLN A 75 -20.70 70.72 16.42
N ILE A 76 -21.65 70.98 15.50
CA ILE A 76 -22.42 69.91 14.84
C ILE A 76 -21.50 68.98 14.04
N LEU A 77 -20.61 69.55 13.23
CA LEU A 77 -19.64 68.78 12.44
C LEU A 77 -18.71 67.93 13.33
N PHE A 78 -18.31 68.44 14.50
CA PHE A 78 -17.50 67.69 15.46
C PHE A 78 -18.26 66.48 16.04
N PHE A 79 -19.54 66.63 16.38
CA PHE A 79 -20.37 65.50 16.82
C PHE A 79 -20.59 64.46 15.71
N GLU A 80 -20.80 64.90 14.47
CA GLU A 80 -20.88 64.02 13.30
C GLU A 80 -19.59 63.22 13.09
N LEU A 81 -18.42 63.88 13.21
CA LEU A 81 -17.12 63.23 13.10
C LEU A 81 -16.94 62.16 14.18
N ILE A 82 -17.30 62.46 15.42
CA ILE A 82 -17.26 61.49 16.53
C ILE A 82 -18.18 60.30 16.24
N ALA A 83 -19.40 60.54 15.74
CA ALA A 83 -20.34 59.47 15.43
C ALA A 83 -19.80 58.54 14.31
N VAL A 84 -19.26 59.11 13.24
CA VAL A 84 -18.63 58.33 12.15
C VAL A 84 -17.40 57.57 12.66
N PHE A 85 -16.60 58.19 13.54
CA PHE A 85 -15.43 57.55 14.13
C PHE A 85 -15.81 56.37 15.04
N ILE A 86 -16.82 56.52 15.90
CA ILE A 86 -17.36 55.44 16.73
C ILE A 86 -17.90 54.31 15.86
N PHE A 87 -18.62 54.62 14.78
CA PHE A 87 -19.13 53.62 13.84
C PHE A 87 -17.98 52.86 13.13
N ALA A 88 -16.96 53.58 12.67
CA ALA A 88 -15.78 52.98 12.05
C ALA A 88 -15.02 52.09 13.04
N LEU A 89 -14.79 52.55 14.28
CA LEU A 89 -14.19 51.76 15.35
C LEU A 89 -15.01 50.52 15.67
N TYR A 90 -16.33 50.66 15.82
CA TYR A 90 -17.22 49.53 16.06
C TYR A 90 -17.06 48.48 14.97
N LYS A 91 -17.13 48.86 13.69
CA LYS A 91 -16.96 47.94 12.55
C LYS A 91 -15.58 47.30 12.46
N VAL A 92 -14.50 48.04 12.74
CA VAL A 92 -13.13 47.52 12.70
C VAL A 92 -12.87 46.57 13.87
N THR A 93 -13.41 46.84 15.05
CA THR A 93 -13.21 46.03 16.26
C THR A 93 -14.15 44.84 16.36
N THR A 94 -15.33 44.87 15.72
CA THR A 94 -16.29 43.74 15.74
C THR A 94 -16.14 42.75 14.58
N GLN A 95 -15.23 42.97 13.63
CA GLN A 95 -14.92 41.99 12.59
C GLN A 95 -14.19 40.77 13.16
N LYS A 96 -14.96 39.79 13.62
CA LYS A 96 -14.46 38.49 14.07
C LYS A 96 -14.35 37.52 12.88
N ASN A 97 -13.33 36.65 12.91
CA ASN A 97 -13.19 35.55 11.95
C ASN A 97 -14.10 34.39 12.37
N LEU A 98 -15.40 34.56 12.18
CA LEU A 98 -16.38 33.53 12.50
C LEU A 98 -16.38 32.48 11.39
N MET A 99 -16.50 31.20 11.78
CA MET A 99 -16.79 30.10 10.88
C MET A 99 -18.14 29.50 11.27
N PRO A 100 -19.27 30.18 10.98
CA PRO A 100 -20.58 29.76 11.45
C PRO A 100 -20.90 28.31 11.07
N GLY A 101 -21.19 27.47 12.07
CA GLY A 101 -21.50 26.05 11.91
C GLY A 101 -20.29 25.15 11.60
N LYS A 102 -19.07 25.66 11.81
CA LYS A 102 -17.78 24.99 11.53
C LYS A 102 -16.74 25.29 12.60
N GLU A 103 -17.14 25.91 13.70
CA GLU A 103 -16.26 26.47 14.74
C GLU A 103 -15.42 25.40 15.45
N HIS A 104 -15.94 24.18 15.53
CA HIS A 104 -15.29 23.07 16.23
C HIS A 104 -14.78 21.97 15.31
N GLY A 105 -14.94 22.13 14.00
CA GLY A 105 -14.53 21.15 13.00
C GLY A 105 -15.53 21.05 11.83
N THR A 106 -15.02 20.54 10.71
CA THR A 106 -15.76 20.47 9.43
C THR A 106 -15.99 19.05 8.94
N ALA A 107 -15.62 18.05 9.75
CA ALA A 107 -15.74 16.65 9.38
C ALA A 107 -17.19 16.30 9.06
N LYS A 108 -17.38 15.47 8.03
CA LYS A 108 -18.67 14.94 7.61
C LYS A 108 -18.43 13.66 6.81
N TRP A 109 -19.48 12.88 6.57
CA TRP A 109 -19.41 11.72 5.69
C TRP A 109 -19.48 12.12 4.22
N GLY A 110 -18.68 11.49 3.38
CA GLY A 110 -18.68 11.64 1.93
C GLY A 110 -19.96 11.13 1.29
N GLY A 111 -20.38 11.78 0.20
CA GLY A 111 -21.62 11.50 -0.50
C GLY A 111 -21.42 11.06 -1.94
N ASN A 112 -22.49 11.20 -2.74
CA ASN A 112 -22.49 10.84 -4.16
C ASN A 112 -21.51 11.66 -5.00
N ALA A 113 -21.30 12.93 -4.66
CA ALA A 113 -20.40 13.79 -5.41
C ALA A 113 -18.95 13.30 -5.30
N GLU A 114 -18.50 12.97 -4.10
CA GLU A 114 -17.17 12.45 -3.82
C GLU A 114 -16.99 11.07 -4.47
N ARG A 115 -17.97 10.17 -4.32
CA ARG A 115 -18.00 8.87 -5.01
C ARG A 115 -17.77 8.97 -6.52
N ASN A 116 -18.50 9.87 -7.18
CA ASN A 116 -18.46 10.01 -8.64
C ASN A 116 -17.12 10.60 -9.14
N ARG A 117 -16.33 11.25 -8.27
CA ARG A 117 -15.02 11.80 -8.65
C ARG A 117 -13.93 10.75 -8.78
N ILE A 118 -14.06 9.60 -8.10
CA ILE A 118 -13.00 8.59 -8.02
C ILE A 118 -13.29 7.30 -8.80
N LYS A 119 -14.53 7.10 -9.24
CA LYS A 119 -14.91 5.89 -9.99
C LYS A 119 -14.86 6.09 -11.51
N ASN A 120 -14.60 5.02 -12.23
CA ASN A 120 -14.97 4.87 -13.63
C ASN A 120 -16.45 4.49 -13.70
N SER A 121 -17.26 5.37 -14.27
CA SER A 121 -18.72 5.17 -14.37
C SER A 121 -19.15 4.44 -15.64
N LYS A 122 -18.25 4.27 -16.62
CA LYS A 122 -18.58 3.64 -17.91
C LYS A 122 -18.40 2.13 -17.87
N ASP A 123 -17.35 1.68 -17.20
CA ASP A 123 -17.01 0.27 -17.07
C ASP A 123 -16.78 -0.04 -15.60
N GLN A 124 -17.59 -0.96 -15.05
CA GLN A 124 -17.46 -1.39 -13.66
C GLN A 124 -16.19 -2.20 -13.43
N PHE A 125 -15.70 -2.93 -14.44
CA PHE A 125 -14.50 -3.75 -14.36
C PHE A 125 -13.21 -2.93 -14.42
N ALA A 126 -13.27 -1.69 -14.90
CA ALA A 126 -12.16 -0.74 -14.82
C ALA A 126 -12.00 -0.07 -13.44
N ASN A 127 -12.48 -0.71 -12.36
CA ASN A 127 -12.40 -0.20 -11.00
C ASN A 127 -11.91 -1.26 -10.00
N ILE A 128 -11.23 -0.78 -8.96
CA ILE A 128 -11.06 -1.48 -7.68
C ILE A 128 -12.32 -1.27 -6.83
N ILE A 129 -12.84 -2.35 -6.27
CA ILE A 129 -13.93 -2.32 -5.27
C ILE A 129 -13.35 -1.96 -3.91
N LEU A 130 -13.86 -0.88 -3.30
CA LEU A 130 -13.46 -0.46 -1.94
C LEU A 130 -14.52 -0.78 -0.89
N THR A 131 -15.80 -0.58 -1.22
CA THR A 131 -16.97 -0.87 -0.36
C THR A 131 -18.15 -1.34 -1.23
N GLN A 132 -19.36 -1.48 -0.68
CA GLN A 132 -20.55 -1.74 -1.50
C GLN A 132 -20.76 -0.67 -2.59
N THR A 133 -20.48 0.60 -2.29
CA THR A 133 -20.83 1.75 -3.14
C THR A 133 -19.65 2.55 -3.68
N GLU A 134 -18.51 2.55 -2.99
CA GLU A 134 -17.31 3.26 -3.39
C GLU A 134 -16.42 2.36 -4.27
N ARG A 135 -15.91 2.95 -5.36
CA ARG A 135 -15.05 2.33 -6.36
C ARG A 135 -13.91 3.28 -6.70
N LEU A 136 -12.73 2.74 -6.99
CA LEU A 136 -11.58 3.53 -7.42
C LEU A 136 -11.16 3.12 -8.83
N SER A 137 -11.19 4.06 -9.76
CA SER A 137 -10.81 3.87 -11.15
C SER A 137 -9.35 3.44 -11.29
N LEU A 138 -9.08 2.46 -12.16
CA LEU A 138 -7.70 2.08 -12.53
C LEU A 138 -6.96 3.21 -13.27
N ASP A 139 -7.68 4.13 -13.91
CA ASP A 139 -7.09 5.35 -14.50
C ASP A 139 -6.68 6.36 -13.41
N THR A 140 -5.51 6.11 -12.83
CA THR A 140 -4.90 6.92 -11.76
C THR A 140 -4.57 8.36 -12.18
N LYS A 141 -4.38 8.62 -13.48
CA LYS A 141 -4.09 9.96 -14.00
C LYS A 141 -5.34 10.83 -13.93
N LYS A 142 -6.49 10.27 -14.35
CA LYS A 142 -7.78 10.96 -14.33
C LYS A 142 -8.25 11.28 -12.91
N VAL A 143 -8.19 10.31 -11.99
CA VAL A 143 -8.66 10.50 -10.60
C VAL A 143 -7.60 11.12 -9.69
N ARG A 144 -6.35 11.22 -10.16
CA ARG A 144 -5.20 11.76 -9.42
C ARG A 144 -4.98 11.10 -8.06
N LYS A 145 -5.25 9.79 -7.99
CA LYS A 145 -5.01 8.91 -6.83
C LYS A 145 -4.10 7.76 -7.23
N ASN A 146 -3.27 7.29 -6.30
CA ASN A 146 -2.63 5.98 -6.45
C ASN A 146 -3.64 4.86 -6.12
N LEU A 147 -3.30 3.63 -6.46
CA LEU A 147 -4.14 2.46 -6.18
C LEU A 147 -3.71 1.71 -4.91
N ASN A 148 -2.79 2.28 -4.12
CA ASN A 148 -2.34 1.68 -2.87
C ASN A 148 -3.47 1.74 -1.84
N LEU A 149 -3.72 0.61 -1.19
CA LEU A 149 -4.85 0.44 -0.27
C LEU A 149 -4.37 -0.20 1.02
N LEU A 150 -4.49 0.48 2.15
CA LEU A 150 -4.30 -0.17 3.45
C LEU A 150 -5.64 -0.72 3.94
N VAL A 151 -5.72 -2.02 4.23
CA VAL A 151 -6.92 -2.62 4.83
C VAL A 151 -6.61 -2.99 6.28
N ILE A 152 -7.45 -2.51 7.20
CA ILE A 152 -7.31 -2.75 8.64
C ILE A 152 -8.58 -3.42 9.13
N GLY A 153 -8.46 -4.62 9.71
CA GLY A 153 -9.61 -5.31 10.27
C GLY A 153 -9.24 -6.50 11.14
N GLY A 154 -9.81 -6.58 12.35
CA GLY A 154 -9.59 -7.71 13.26
C GLY A 154 -9.90 -9.08 12.66
N ALA A 155 -9.53 -10.15 13.36
CA ALA A 155 -9.93 -11.51 12.98
C ALA A 155 -11.47 -11.59 12.85
N GLY A 156 -11.96 -12.33 11.85
CA GLY A 156 -13.41 -12.48 11.60
C GLY A 156 -14.11 -11.30 10.92
N THR A 157 -13.43 -10.17 10.67
CA THR A 157 -14.07 -8.99 10.02
C THR A 157 -14.35 -9.15 8.52
N GLY A 158 -13.95 -10.29 7.93
CA GLY A 158 -14.21 -10.64 6.54
C GLY A 158 -13.30 -9.96 5.51
N LYS A 159 -12.02 -9.72 5.84
CA LYS A 159 -11.00 -9.13 4.94
C LYS A 159 -10.97 -9.80 3.56
N SER A 160 -10.78 -11.11 3.55
CA SER A 160 -10.70 -11.93 2.34
C SER A 160 -12.04 -11.95 1.59
N ARG A 161 -13.17 -12.15 2.30
CA ARG A 161 -14.52 -12.22 1.73
C ARG A 161 -14.99 -10.91 1.09
N PHE A 162 -14.82 -9.78 1.78
CA PHE A 162 -15.42 -8.51 1.40
C PHE A 162 -14.49 -7.58 0.62
N VAL A 163 -13.18 -7.87 0.59
CA VAL A 163 -12.18 -7.04 -0.10
C VAL A 163 -11.42 -7.82 -1.14
N VAL A 164 -10.77 -8.93 -0.78
CA VAL A 164 -9.87 -9.65 -1.70
C VAL A 164 -10.66 -10.38 -2.80
N LYS A 165 -11.58 -11.30 -2.44
CA LYS A 165 -12.36 -12.07 -3.42
C LYS A 165 -13.12 -11.20 -4.43
N PRO A 166 -13.84 -10.13 -4.04
CA PRO A 166 -14.52 -9.26 -5.01
C PRO A 166 -13.57 -8.61 -6.01
N ASN A 167 -12.35 -8.26 -5.58
CA ASN A 167 -11.37 -7.64 -6.47
C ASN A 167 -10.63 -8.66 -7.35
N ILE A 168 -10.44 -9.90 -6.91
CA ILE A 168 -9.96 -10.98 -7.80
C ILE A 168 -10.99 -11.23 -8.91
N LEU A 169 -12.28 -11.27 -8.57
CA LEU A 169 -13.37 -11.46 -9.55
C LEU A 169 -13.49 -10.32 -10.57
N GLN A 170 -12.89 -9.15 -10.33
CA GLN A 170 -12.83 -8.06 -11.30
C GLN A 170 -11.90 -8.39 -12.49
N ALA A 171 -10.91 -9.27 -12.30
CA ALA A 171 -10.02 -9.77 -13.36
C ALA A 171 -9.46 -8.67 -14.29
N ASN A 172 -9.09 -7.54 -13.68
CA ASN A 172 -8.75 -6.29 -14.34
C ASN A 172 -7.27 -5.90 -14.21
N THR A 173 -6.50 -6.68 -13.44
CA THR A 173 -5.06 -6.53 -13.20
C THR A 173 -4.40 -7.90 -13.17
N SER A 174 -3.09 -8.00 -13.34
CA SER A 174 -2.33 -9.16 -12.88
C SER A 174 -2.30 -9.14 -11.35
N PHE A 175 -2.25 -10.33 -10.72
CA PHE A 175 -2.41 -10.46 -9.28
C PHE A 175 -1.22 -11.14 -8.63
N VAL A 176 -0.84 -10.65 -7.46
CA VAL A 176 0.03 -11.36 -6.52
C VAL A 176 -0.73 -11.43 -5.21
N ILE A 177 -1.06 -12.62 -4.74
CA ILE A 177 -2.01 -12.83 -3.66
C ILE A 177 -1.33 -13.67 -2.58
N THR A 178 -1.14 -13.10 -1.40
CA THR A 178 -0.81 -13.91 -0.22
C THR A 178 -2.10 -14.59 0.24
N ASP A 179 -2.06 -15.91 0.38
CA ASP A 179 -3.22 -16.72 0.72
C ASP A 179 -2.89 -17.69 1.86
N PRO A 180 -3.01 -17.22 3.11
CA PRO A 180 -2.93 -18.10 4.26
C PRO A 180 -3.98 -19.20 4.11
N LYS A 181 -3.57 -20.47 4.20
CA LYS A 181 -4.43 -21.68 4.11
C LYS A 181 -4.93 -22.06 2.71
N GLY A 182 -4.60 -21.31 1.66
CA GLY A 182 -5.00 -21.66 0.29
C GLY A 182 -6.50 -21.51 -0.01
N GLU A 183 -7.23 -20.74 0.80
CA GLU A 183 -8.68 -20.57 0.64
C GLU A 183 -9.03 -19.67 -0.55
N LEU A 184 -8.22 -18.64 -0.82
CA LEU A 184 -8.43 -17.76 -1.97
C LEU A 184 -8.13 -18.46 -3.28
N LEU A 185 -7.06 -19.24 -3.37
CA LEU A 185 -6.73 -20.07 -4.52
C LEU A 185 -7.87 -21.03 -4.81
N ARG A 186 -8.33 -21.75 -3.78
CA ARG A 186 -9.43 -22.70 -3.88
C ARG A 186 -10.70 -22.10 -4.42
N ASP A 187 -11.01 -20.89 -3.95
CA ASP A 187 -12.26 -20.25 -4.29
C ASP A 187 -12.24 -19.48 -5.60
N THR A 188 -11.09 -18.91 -5.98
CA THR A 188 -11.00 -17.94 -7.08
C THR A 188 -10.14 -18.40 -8.26
N GLY A 189 -9.31 -19.45 -8.09
CA GLY A 189 -8.39 -19.94 -9.12
C GLY A 189 -9.11 -20.34 -10.41
N TYR A 190 -10.23 -21.06 -10.30
CA TYR A 190 -11.05 -21.43 -11.45
C TYR A 190 -11.59 -20.21 -12.21
N SER A 191 -12.09 -19.20 -11.49
CA SER A 191 -12.59 -17.97 -12.08
C SER A 191 -11.51 -17.23 -12.88
N LEU A 192 -10.27 -17.20 -12.39
CA LEU A 192 -9.14 -16.58 -13.08
C LEU A 192 -8.74 -17.37 -14.33
N ALA A 193 -8.63 -18.71 -14.22
CA ALA A 193 -8.32 -19.58 -15.35
C ALA A 193 -9.36 -19.43 -16.49
N GLN A 194 -10.66 -19.40 -16.15
CA GLN A 194 -11.75 -19.15 -17.10
C GLN A 194 -11.67 -17.78 -17.77
N GLN A 195 -11.04 -16.81 -17.13
CA GLN A 195 -10.84 -15.45 -17.64
C GLN A 195 -9.49 -15.25 -18.34
N GLY A 196 -8.80 -16.36 -18.65
CA GLY A 196 -7.57 -16.39 -19.44
C GLY A 196 -6.32 -15.99 -18.68
N TYR A 197 -6.31 -16.12 -17.34
CA TYR A 197 -5.11 -15.91 -16.55
C TYR A 197 -4.25 -17.18 -16.53
N LYS A 198 -2.93 -16.99 -16.60
CA LYS A 198 -1.99 -18.01 -16.14
C LYS A 198 -1.99 -17.99 -14.61
N VAL A 199 -2.45 -19.07 -13.98
CA VAL A 199 -2.46 -19.19 -12.52
C VAL A 199 -1.18 -19.89 -12.09
N LYS A 200 -0.35 -19.21 -11.29
CA LYS A 200 0.90 -19.74 -10.73
C LYS A 200 0.77 -19.81 -9.21
N VAL A 201 1.40 -20.80 -8.60
CA VAL A 201 1.27 -21.04 -7.16
C VAL A 201 2.63 -21.31 -6.54
N PHE A 202 3.06 -20.44 -5.63
CA PHE A 202 4.20 -20.69 -4.75
C PHE A 202 3.68 -21.21 -3.41
N ASN A 203 3.90 -22.49 -3.14
CA ASN A 203 3.23 -23.23 -2.06
C ASN A 203 4.20 -23.68 -0.97
N LEU A 204 4.15 -23.04 0.19
CA LEU A 204 4.91 -23.46 1.37
C LEU A 204 4.10 -24.34 2.34
N ILE A 205 2.84 -24.61 2.04
CA ILE A 205 2.01 -25.55 2.81
C ILE A 205 2.26 -26.97 2.30
N ASP A 206 2.31 -27.14 0.99
CA ASP A 206 2.71 -28.38 0.30
C ASP A 206 3.67 -28.02 -0.84
N MET A 207 4.97 -28.12 -0.55
CA MET A 207 6.03 -27.73 -1.48
C MET A 207 6.10 -28.63 -2.72
N SER A 208 5.59 -29.87 -2.64
CA SER A 208 5.56 -30.80 -3.78
C SER A 208 4.63 -30.33 -4.90
N GLN A 209 3.63 -29.52 -4.56
CA GLN A 209 2.65 -28.96 -5.49
C GLN A 209 2.92 -27.47 -5.80
N SER A 210 4.11 -26.96 -5.48
CA SER A 210 4.51 -25.59 -5.79
C SER A 210 5.12 -25.49 -7.18
N CYS A 211 4.90 -24.35 -7.85
CA CYS A 211 5.83 -23.88 -8.87
C CYS A 211 7.23 -23.73 -8.25
N ARG A 212 8.27 -24.09 -9.00
CA ARG A 212 9.67 -23.94 -8.58
C ARG A 212 10.13 -22.49 -8.73
N TYR A 213 11.04 -22.08 -7.87
CA TYR A 213 11.59 -20.72 -7.81
C TYR A 213 13.11 -20.78 -7.66
N ASN A 214 13.85 -20.41 -8.69
CA ASN A 214 15.30 -20.36 -8.60
C ASN A 214 15.78 -18.90 -8.48
N PRO A 215 16.36 -18.48 -7.34
CA PRO A 215 16.82 -17.11 -7.21
C PRO A 215 17.94 -16.72 -8.18
N PHE A 216 18.74 -17.68 -8.67
CA PHE A 216 19.76 -17.40 -9.69
C PHE A 216 19.16 -17.01 -11.04
N ALA A 217 17.94 -17.45 -11.37
CA ALA A 217 17.26 -17.09 -12.62
C ALA A 217 17.02 -15.57 -12.76
N TYR A 218 17.08 -14.84 -11.64
CA TYR A 218 16.86 -13.39 -11.57
C TYR A 218 18.14 -12.58 -11.36
N VAL A 219 19.31 -13.24 -11.27
CA VAL A 219 20.61 -12.59 -11.12
C VAL A 219 21.14 -12.23 -12.52
N LYS A 220 21.37 -10.93 -12.77
CA LYS A 220 21.91 -10.47 -14.07
C LYS A 220 23.33 -9.93 -13.96
N LYS A 221 23.75 -9.54 -12.76
CA LYS A 221 25.07 -8.94 -12.47
C LYS A 221 25.46 -9.15 -11.02
N GLU A 222 26.75 -8.93 -10.73
CA GLU A 222 27.35 -9.06 -9.41
C GLU A 222 26.59 -8.34 -8.29
N SER A 223 26.05 -7.14 -8.57
CA SER A 223 25.31 -6.37 -7.56
C SER A 223 24.02 -7.05 -7.12
N ASP A 224 23.44 -7.93 -7.95
CA ASP A 224 22.20 -8.63 -7.63
C ASP A 224 22.48 -9.79 -6.66
N ILE A 225 23.64 -10.44 -6.76
CA ILE A 225 24.13 -11.44 -5.79
C ILE A 225 24.20 -10.82 -4.39
N LEU A 226 24.73 -9.60 -4.27
CA LEU A 226 24.76 -8.87 -3.00
C LEU A 226 23.37 -8.69 -2.39
N LYS A 227 22.37 -8.38 -3.22
CA LYS A 227 20.99 -8.22 -2.76
C LYS A 227 20.42 -9.55 -2.28
N VAL A 228 20.61 -10.63 -3.04
CA VAL A 228 20.15 -11.98 -2.67
C VAL A 228 20.74 -12.40 -1.32
N ILE A 229 22.05 -12.24 -1.14
CA ILE A 229 22.74 -12.59 0.12
C ILE A 229 22.26 -11.70 1.27
N ASN A 230 22.13 -10.39 1.06
CA ASN A 230 21.64 -9.48 2.09
C ASN A 230 20.22 -9.83 2.54
N ASN A 231 19.35 -10.16 1.58
CA ASN A 231 17.98 -10.56 1.86
C ASN A 231 17.94 -11.91 2.60
N LEU A 232 18.79 -12.85 2.20
CA LEU A 232 18.93 -14.14 2.86
C LEU A 232 19.35 -13.98 4.33
N ILE A 233 20.46 -13.27 4.59
CA ILE A 233 20.98 -13.04 5.95
C ILE A 233 19.93 -12.33 6.80
N LYS A 234 19.32 -11.27 6.26
CA LYS A 234 18.30 -10.48 6.97
C LYS A 234 17.07 -11.29 7.37
N ASN A 235 16.61 -12.21 6.53
CA ASN A 235 15.38 -12.98 6.79
C ASN A 235 15.61 -14.33 7.51
N THR A 236 16.86 -14.78 7.63
CA THR A 236 17.24 -15.99 8.37
C THR A 236 17.79 -15.70 9.77
N ASN A 237 18.13 -14.44 10.05
CA ASN A 237 18.29 -13.96 11.42
C ASN A 237 16.92 -14.00 12.10
N GLY A 238 16.61 -15.10 12.80
CA GLY A 238 15.34 -15.24 13.51
C GLY A 238 15.07 -14.05 14.45
N ASN A 239 13.82 -13.88 14.87
CA ASN A 239 13.31 -12.79 15.74
C ASN A 239 14.00 -12.64 17.12
N LYS A 240 15.20 -13.18 17.33
CA LYS A 240 16.00 -13.00 18.54
C LYS A 240 16.27 -11.51 18.73
N HIS A 241 15.77 -11.00 19.85
CA HIS A 241 16.07 -9.67 20.35
C HIS A 241 17.56 -9.58 20.69
N GLY A 242 18.35 -9.20 19.69
CA GLY A 242 19.78 -8.98 19.76
C GLY A 242 20.26 -8.86 18.32
N ALA A 243 20.84 -7.72 17.95
CA ALA A 243 21.53 -7.62 16.67
C ALA A 243 22.58 -8.74 16.63
N SER A 244 22.57 -9.57 15.58
CA SER A 244 23.72 -10.43 15.31
C SER A 244 24.96 -9.54 15.28
N ASP A 245 26.07 -10.01 15.83
CA ASP A 245 27.30 -9.22 15.82
C ASP A 245 27.62 -8.82 14.37
N PRO A 246 27.73 -7.51 14.05
CA PRO A 246 28.03 -7.04 12.70
C PRO A 246 29.28 -7.69 12.10
N PHE A 247 30.20 -8.14 12.94
CA PHE A 247 31.37 -8.92 12.53
C PHE A 247 30.97 -10.24 11.86
N TRP A 248 30.12 -11.05 12.50
CA TRP A 248 29.71 -12.36 11.98
C TRP A 248 28.91 -12.22 10.69
N GLU A 249 27.99 -11.25 10.62
CA GLU A 249 27.22 -11.00 9.40
C GLU A 249 28.11 -10.59 8.22
N SER A 250 29.12 -9.76 8.48
CA SER A 250 30.05 -9.31 7.44
C SER A 250 30.93 -10.45 6.93
N ALA A 251 31.39 -11.31 7.85
CA ALA A 251 32.22 -12.46 7.50
C ALA A 251 31.45 -13.55 6.74
N GLU A 252 30.23 -13.88 7.19
CA GLU A 252 29.33 -14.78 6.45
C GLU A 252 29.02 -14.24 5.06
N ARG A 253 28.79 -12.93 4.96
CA ARG A 253 28.52 -12.27 3.68
C ARG A 253 29.70 -12.40 2.72
N ALA A 254 30.94 -12.24 3.17
CA ALA A 254 32.12 -12.42 2.32
C ALA A 254 32.24 -13.85 1.79
N LEU A 255 32.07 -14.85 2.67
CA LEU A 255 32.09 -16.27 2.30
C LEU A 255 30.98 -16.62 1.29
N LEU A 256 29.74 -16.22 1.59
CA LEU A 256 28.62 -16.47 0.68
C LEU A 256 28.81 -15.74 -0.65
N GLN A 257 29.36 -14.53 -0.67
CA GLN A 257 29.65 -13.85 -1.93
C GLN A 257 30.66 -14.62 -2.76
N ALA A 258 31.74 -15.11 -2.15
CA ALA A 258 32.73 -15.93 -2.85
C ALA A 258 32.07 -17.14 -3.51
N ILE A 259 31.22 -17.88 -2.78
CA ILE A 259 30.50 -19.05 -3.28
C ILE A 259 29.54 -18.69 -4.42
N PHE A 260 28.65 -17.70 -4.21
CA PHE A 260 27.67 -17.32 -5.24
C PHE A 260 28.33 -16.78 -6.50
N LEU A 261 29.40 -15.99 -6.37
CA LEU A 261 30.14 -15.46 -7.51
C LEU A 261 30.89 -16.57 -8.26
N TYR A 262 31.45 -17.55 -7.53
CA TYR A 262 32.06 -18.73 -8.16
C TYR A 262 31.01 -19.52 -8.97
N ILE A 263 29.86 -19.82 -8.37
CA ILE A 263 28.78 -20.53 -9.08
C ILE A 263 28.33 -19.75 -10.31
N PHE A 264 28.10 -18.44 -10.18
CA PHE A 264 27.58 -17.61 -11.25
C PHE A 264 28.54 -17.46 -12.45
N TYR A 265 29.85 -17.38 -12.21
CA TYR A 265 30.84 -17.14 -13.26
C TYR A 265 31.52 -18.41 -13.78
N GLU A 266 31.79 -19.39 -12.91
CA GLU A 266 32.67 -20.52 -13.22
C GLU A 266 31.92 -21.83 -13.43
N LEU A 267 30.69 -21.96 -12.90
CA LEU A 267 29.88 -23.16 -13.07
C LEU A 267 28.85 -22.99 -14.20
N PRO A 268 28.51 -24.08 -14.90
CA PRO A 268 27.47 -24.05 -15.93
C PRO A 268 26.09 -23.72 -15.34
N GLU A 269 25.18 -23.16 -16.15
CA GLU A 269 23.88 -22.66 -15.68
C GLU A 269 23.03 -23.70 -14.93
N TYR A 270 23.15 -25.00 -15.26
CA TYR A 270 22.41 -26.06 -14.56
C TYR A 270 22.87 -26.28 -13.11
N GLU A 271 24.03 -25.73 -12.72
CA GLU A 271 24.56 -25.71 -11.35
C GLU A 271 24.20 -24.42 -10.58
N HIS A 272 23.48 -23.48 -11.21
CA HIS A 272 23.11 -22.21 -10.58
C HIS A 272 21.94 -22.41 -9.62
N LYS A 273 22.18 -23.13 -8.52
CA LYS A 273 21.18 -23.58 -7.56
C LYS A 273 21.65 -23.37 -6.12
N PHE A 274 20.70 -23.21 -5.21
CA PHE A 274 21.01 -23.13 -3.77
C PHE A 274 21.57 -24.44 -3.21
N ALA A 275 21.21 -25.59 -3.80
CA ALA A 275 21.82 -26.88 -3.50
C ALA A 275 23.35 -26.82 -3.68
N THR A 276 23.80 -26.27 -4.81
CA THR A 276 25.23 -26.13 -5.15
C THR A 276 25.94 -25.19 -4.18
N VAL A 277 25.29 -24.10 -3.75
CA VAL A 277 25.82 -23.22 -2.68
C VAL A 277 26.09 -24.01 -1.39
N PHE A 278 25.13 -24.84 -0.98
CA PHE A 278 25.26 -25.63 0.23
C PHE A 278 26.32 -26.74 0.10
N THR A 279 26.42 -27.37 -1.07
CA THR A 279 27.49 -28.32 -1.39
C THR A 279 28.86 -27.66 -1.33
N MET A 280 29.05 -26.51 -1.98
CA MET A 280 30.32 -25.77 -1.93
C MET A 280 30.73 -25.37 -0.51
N LEU A 281 29.76 -25.01 0.34
CA LEU A 281 30.05 -24.69 1.74
C LEU A 281 30.59 -25.91 2.50
N ARG A 282 30.12 -27.12 2.19
CA ARG A 282 30.61 -28.36 2.81
C ARG A 282 32.02 -28.74 2.35
N LEU A 283 32.44 -28.28 1.18
CA LEU A 283 33.81 -28.46 0.67
C LEU A 283 34.83 -27.59 1.40
N ALA A 284 34.39 -26.54 2.09
CA ALA A 284 35.25 -25.60 2.81
C ALA A 284 35.65 -26.13 4.20
N GLU A 285 36.28 -27.31 4.24
CA GLU A 285 36.73 -27.92 5.50
C GLU A 285 37.89 -27.11 6.14
N ILE A 286 37.88 -26.99 7.47
CA ILE A 286 38.98 -26.36 8.22
C ILE A 286 39.42 -27.28 9.36
N LYS A 287 40.71 -27.59 9.39
CA LYS A 287 41.38 -28.28 10.49
C LYS A 287 42.08 -27.26 11.38
N GLU A 288 41.69 -27.21 12.66
CA GLU A 288 42.23 -26.22 13.61
C GLU A 288 43.72 -26.41 13.91
N ASP A 289 44.19 -27.66 13.86
CA ASP A 289 45.56 -28.03 14.25
C ASP A 289 46.54 -28.06 13.05
N GLU A 290 46.07 -27.83 11.83
CA GLU A 290 46.86 -27.87 10.59
C GLU A 290 46.66 -26.54 9.83
N GLU A 291 47.46 -25.51 10.14
CA GLU A 291 47.33 -24.19 9.49
C GLU A 291 47.56 -24.21 7.97
N ASP A 292 48.37 -25.17 7.48
CA ASP A 292 48.67 -25.36 6.06
C ASP A 292 47.65 -26.28 5.35
N PHE A 293 46.61 -26.75 6.05
CA PHE A 293 45.59 -27.59 5.43
C PHE A 293 44.82 -26.82 4.36
N LYS A 294 44.70 -27.44 3.18
CA LYS A 294 43.90 -26.96 2.06
C LYS A 294 42.76 -27.92 1.80
N SER A 295 41.53 -27.43 1.93
CA SER A 295 40.31 -28.11 1.54
C SER A 295 40.13 -28.09 0.01
N GLU A 296 39.20 -28.91 -0.49
CA GLU A 296 38.80 -28.88 -1.90
C GLU A 296 38.34 -27.48 -2.33
N PHE A 297 37.62 -26.78 -1.44
CA PHE A 297 37.23 -25.39 -1.66
C PHE A 297 38.43 -24.45 -1.80
N ASP A 298 39.47 -24.61 -0.98
CA ASP A 298 40.69 -23.80 -1.10
C ASP A 298 41.37 -24.03 -2.46
N PHE A 299 41.42 -25.27 -2.94
CA PHE A 299 41.98 -25.61 -4.26
C PHE A 299 41.20 -24.98 -5.42
N LEU A 300 39.85 -24.97 -5.36
CA LEU A 300 39.02 -24.32 -6.40
C LEU A 300 39.38 -22.83 -6.55
N PHE A 301 39.55 -22.11 -5.44
CA PHE A 301 39.92 -20.70 -5.46
C PHE A 301 41.40 -20.46 -5.80
N GLU A 302 42.29 -21.42 -5.55
CA GLU A 302 43.68 -21.35 -6.01
C GLU A 302 43.78 -21.43 -7.53
N VAL A 303 43.11 -22.42 -8.15
CA VAL A 303 43.05 -22.55 -9.60
C VAL A 303 42.46 -21.28 -10.23
N LEU A 304 41.32 -20.82 -9.70
CA LEU A 304 40.70 -19.59 -10.21
C LEU A 304 41.59 -18.36 -10.04
N ARG A 305 42.39 -18.29 -8.97
CA ARG A 305 43.36 -17.21 -8.76
C ARG A 305 44.52 -17.28 -9.76
N GLU A 306 44.99 -18.48 -10.11
CA GLU A 306 46.04 -18.66 -11.12
C GLU A 306 45.56 -18.22 -12.51
N GLU A 307 44.31 -18.54 -12.85
CA GLU A 307 43.69 -18.15 -14.12
C GLU A 307 43.34 -16.66 -14.17
N ASN A 308 42.73 -16.14 -13.10
CA ASN A 308 42.30 -14.74 -13.00
C ASN A 308 42.44 -14.17 -11.58
N PRO A 309 43.61 -13.59 -11.24
CA PRO A 309 43.86 -13.01 -9.92
C PRO A 309 42.91 -11.86 -9.53
N ASN A 310 42.29 -11.21 -10.52
CA ASN A 310 41.39 -10.08 -10.31
C ASN A 310 39.91 -10.49 -10.22
N HIS A 311 39.61 -11.80 -10.30
CA HIS A 311 38.25 -12.33 -10.22
C HIS A 311 37.58 -11.92 -8.91
N ILE A 312 36.32 -11.47 -8.99
CA ILE A 312 35.62 -10.92 -7.81
C ILE A 312 35.36 -12.01 -6.75
N ALA A 313 35.12 -13.25 -7.16
CA ALA A 313 34.96 -14.37 -6.22
C ALA A 313 36.25 -14.57 -5.40
N VAL A 314 37.42 -14.52 -6.04
CA VAL A 314 38.73 -14.64 -5.38
C VAL A 314 38.93 -13.51 -4.37
N LYS A 315 38.59 -12.27 -4.72
CA LYS A 315 38.68 -11.13 -3.80
C LYS A 315 37.84 -11.31 -2.54
N GLN A 316 36.63 -11.84 -2.67
CA GLN A 316 35.76 -12.10 -1.51
C GLN A 316 36.25 -13.29 -0.67
N TYR A 317 36.78 -14.32 -1.34
CA TYR A 317 37.42 -15.44 -0.69
C TYR A 317 38.67 -15.03 0.10
N ASP A 318 39.49 -14.13 -0.45
CA ASP A 318 40.69 -13.62 0.24
C ASP A 318 40.31 -12.89 1.53
N ILE A 319 39.18 -12.17 1.56
CA ILE A 319 38.65 -11.55 2.78
C ILE A 319 38.29 -12.61 3.82
N PHE A 320 37.64 -13.70 3.42
CA PHE A 320 37.34 -14.82 4.32
C PHE A 320 38.62 -15.47 4.88
N LYS A 321 39.65 -15.66 4.05
CA LYS A 321 40.94 -16.24 4.47
C LYS A 321 41.79 -15.33 5.36
N MET A 322 41.43 -14.05 5.55
CA MET A 322 42.06 -13.20 6.58
C MET A 322 41.71 -13.64 8.01
N ALA A 323 40.63 -14.40 8.20
CA ALA A 323 40.25 -14.93 9.49
C ALA A 323 41.20 -16.07 9.93
N SER A 324 41.58 -16.09 11.22
CA SER A 324 42.33 -17.23 11.78
C SER A 324 41.55 -18.53 11.67
N GLY A 325 42.21 -19.69 11.63
CA GLY A 325 41.55 -21.00 11.43
C GLY A 325 40.34 -21.23 12.36
N LYS A 326 40.48 -20.92 13.64
CA LYS A 326 39.37 -20.99 14.62
C LYS A 326 38.20 -20.06 14.28
N THR A 327 38.49 -18.84 13.83
CA THR A 327 37.49 -17.84 13.43
C THR A 327 36.80 -18.25 12.13
N ALA A 328 37.57 -18.69 11.13
CA ALA A 328 37.06 -19.18 9.85
C ALA A 328 36.14 -20.40 10.02
N LYS A 329 36.50 -21.34 10.90
CA LYS A 329 35.64 -22.48 11.25
C LYS A 329 34.34 -22.03 11.93
N SER A 330 34.40 -21.03 12.82
CA SER A 330 33.20 -20.44 13.42
C SER A 330 32.29 -19.79 12.39
N ILE A 331 32.85 -19.09 11.39
CA ILE A 331 32.10 -18.48 10.27
C ILE A 331 31.41 -19.57 9.44
N LEU A 332 32.12 -20.65 9.09
CA LEU A 332 31.57 -21.78 8.34
C LEU A 332 30.42 -22.48 9.06
N ILE A 333 30.57 -22.74 10.36
CA ILE A 333 29.51 -23.35 11.17
C ILE A 333 28.29 -22.42 11.17
N SER A 334 28.50 -21.12 11.36
CA SER A 334 27.41 -20.13 11.38
C SER A 334 26.68 -20.06 10.03
N ALA A 335 27.41 -19.96 8.93
CA ALA A 335 26.86 -20.00 7.57
C ALA A 335 26.15 -21.33 7.28
N GLY A 336 26.70 -22.45 7.73
CA GLY A 336 26.15 -23.79 7.54
C GLY A 336 24.84 -24.00 8.29
N VAL A 337 24.74 -23.51 9.53
CA VAL A 337 23.49 -23.52 10.30
C VAL A 337 22.44 -22.65 9.61
N ARG A 338 22.83 -21.47 9.11
CA ARG A 338 21.93 -20.57 8.39
C ARG A 338 21.40 -21.18 7.09
N LEU A 339 22.26 -21.86 6.34
CA LEU A 339 21.91 -22.51 5.08
C LEU A 339 21.32 -23.91 5.24
N SER A 340 21.31 -24.47 6.45
CA SER A 340 20.78 -25.82 6.70
C SER A 340 19.34 -26.07 6.20
N PRO A 341 18.41 -25.09 6.19
CA PRO A 341 17.08 -25.31 5.63
C PRO A 341 17.08 -25.62 4.13
N PHE A 342 18.10 -25.19 3.37
CA PHE A 342 18.22 -25.48 1.94
C PHE A 342 18.68 -26.90 1.64
N GLY A 343 19.18 -27.63 2.64
CA GLY A 343 19.51 -29.05 2.51
C GLY A 343 18.34 -29.99 2.77
N ILE A 344 17.13 -29.46 2.98
CA ILE A 344 15.90 -30.25 3.09
C ILE A 344 15.41 -30.54 1.67
N GLU A 345 15.16 -31.81 1.36
CA GLU A 345 14.78 -32.28 0.01
C GLU A 345 13.61 -31.49 -0.61
N GLU A 346 12.58 -31.19 0.18
CA GLU A 346 11.42 -30.41 -0.27
C GLU A 346 11.80 -28.97 -0.67
N VAL A 347 12.70 -28.32 0.09
CA VAL A 347 13.19 -26.97 -0.19
C VAL A 347 14.15 -26.98 -1.37
N GLU A 348 15.00 -28.00 -1.47
CA GLU A 348 15.91 -28.20 -2.58
C GLU A 348 15.14 -28.35 -3.90
N HIS A 349 14.11 -29.21 -3.91
CA HIS A 349 13.23 -29.40 -5.06
C HIS A 349 12.51 -28.09 -5.43
N LEU A 350 11.97 -27.36 -4.44
CA LEU A 350 11.31 -26.07 -4.63
C LEU A 350 12.22 -25.04 -5.31
N LEU A 351 13.52 -25.07 -5.04
CA LEU A 351 14.51 -24.12 -5.56
C LEU A 351 15.35 -24.66 -6.72
N SER A 352 15.00 -25.83 -7.24
CA SER A 352 15.80 -26.54 -8.25
C SER A 352 15.70 -25.96 -9.66
N ASP A 353 14.65 -25.21 -9.94
CA ASP A 353 14.31 -24.66 -11.27
C ASP A 353 13.40 -23.43 -11.11
N ASP A 354 13.02 -22.75 -12.19
CA ASP A 354 12.12 -21.61 -12.15
C ASP A 354 10.89 -21.75 -13.06
N ASP A 355 9.74 -22.05 -12.46
CA ASP A 355 8.43 -22.05 -13.12
C ASP A 355 7.66 -20.75 -12.86
N LEU A 356 8.10 -19.94 -11.88
CA LEU A 356 7.42 -18.72 -11.47
C LEU A 356 7.50 -17.62 -12.54
N GLU A 357 8.62 -17.50 -13.26
CA GLU A 357 8.86 -16.47 -14.28
C GLU A 357 8.38 -15.08 -13.81
N LEU A 358 8.93 -14.57 -12.69
CA LEU A 358 8.39 -13.39 -12.00
C LEU A 358 8.23 -12.14 -12.90
N GLN A 359 9.05 -12.02 -13.96
CA GLN A 359 8.97 -10.99 -14.98
C GLN A 359 7.64 -11.00 -15.77
N ALA A 360 7.08 -12.19 -16.04
CA ALA A 360 5.92 -12.36 -16.91
C ALA A 360 4.63 -11.73 -16.34
N LEU A 361 4.58 -11.52 -15.01
CA LEU A 361 3.42 -10.93 -14.33
C LEU A 361 3.05 -9.54 -14.87
N GLY A 362 4.02 -8.78 -15.37
CA GLY A 362 3.81 -7.45 -15.96
C GLY A 362 3.48 -7.45 -17.45
N ASP A 363 3.74 -8.55 -18.17
CA ASP A 363 3.69 -8.63 -19.64
C ASP A 363 2.42 -9.29 -20.17
N GLU A 364 1.85 -10.18 -19.37
CA GLU A 364 0.60 -10.89 -19.63
C GLU A 364 -0.25 -11.03 -18.36
N LYS A 365 -1.48 -11.53 -18.51
CA LYS A 365 -2.40 -11.73 -17.39
C LYS A 365 -2.00 -12.95 -16.57
N THR A 366 -1.38 -12.69 -15.42
CA THR A 366 -0.91 -13.74 -14.51
C THR A 366 -1.43 -13.50 -13.11
N ALA A 367 -1.79 -14.58 -12.42
CA ALA A 367 -2.17 -14.55 -11.01
C ALA A 367 -1.24 -15.48 -10.23
N LEU A 368 -0.37 -14.91 -9.41
CA LEU A 368 0.53 -15.61 -8.51
C LEU A 368 -0.10 -15.72 -7.12
N PHE A 369 -0.42 -16.92 -6.69
CA PHE A 369 -0.83 -17.21 -5.31
C PHE A 369 0.38 -17.66 -4.49
N VAL A 370 0.51 -17.10 -3.30
CA VAL A 370 1.61 -17.37 -2.36
C VAL A 370 0.99 -17.94 -1.09
N LEU A 371 1.08 -19.27 -0.95
CA LEU A 371 0.46 -20.02 0.14
C LEU A 371 1.47 -20.12 1.27
N ILE A 372 1.14 -19.49 2.40
CA ILE A 372 1.99 -19.44 3.59
C ILE A 372 1.26 -20.14 4.73
N PRO A 373 1.91 -21.09 5.44
CA PRO A 373 1.34 -21.67 6.65
C PRO A 373 1.12 -20.59 7.73
N ASP A 374 -0.02 -20.64 8.42
CA ASP A 374 -0.39 -19.67 9.47
C ASP A 374 0.22 -20.02 10.84
N SER A 375 0.54 -21.29 11.06
CA SER A 375 1.08 -21.81 12.30
C SER A 375 2.61 -21.87 12.35
N ASP A 376 3.25 -22.10 11.19
CA ASP A 376 4.69 -22.31 11.08
C ASP A 376 5.34 -21.19 10.26
N THR A 377 6.29 -20.47 10.85
CA THR A 377 7.02 -19.39 10.18
C THR A 377 8.39 -19.80 9.66
N THR A 378 8.74 -21.08 9.77
CA THR A 378 10.10 -21.60 9.52
C THR A 378 10.62 -21.24 8.13
N PHE A 379 9.78 -21.31 7.10
CA PHE A 379 10.17 -21.08 5.70
C PHE A 379 9.76 -19.72 5.13
N ASN A 380 9.23 -18.80 5.95
CA ASN A 380 8.73 -17.51 5.46
C ASN A 380 9.83 -16.64 4.82
N PHE A 381 11.10 -16.90 5.14
CA PHE A 381 12.23 -16.24 4.49
C PHE A 381 12.29 -16.50 2.98
N LEU A 382 11.82 -17.66 2.50
CA LEU A 382 11.73 -17.98 1.06
C LEU A 382 10.75 -17.03 0.36
N VAL A 383 9.62 -16.76 1.02
CA VAL A 383 8.62 -15.80 0.51
C VAL A 383 9.19 -14.39 0.49
N ALA A 384 9.88 -13.98 1.54
CA ALA A 384 10.52 -12.66 1.60
C ALA A 384 11.59 -12.49 0.50
N MET A 385 12.38 -13.53 0.22
CA MET A 385 13.35 -13.55 -0.87
C MET A 385 12.64 -13.45 -2.24
N MET A 386 11.61 -14.26 -2.46
CA MET A 386 10.81 -14.23 -3.70
C MET A 386 10.18 -12.85 -3.92
N TYR A 387 9.57 -12.23 -2.89
CA TYR A 387 9.01 -10.88 -3.02
C TYR A 387 10.07 -9.83 -3.37
N ALA A 388 11.25 -9.90 -2.75
CA ALA A 388 12.32 -8.96 -3.07
C ALA A 388 12.74 -9.07 -4.54
N GLN A 389 12.92 -10.30 -5.05
CA GLN A 389 13.23 -10.51 -6.46
C GLN A 389 12.07 -10.16 -7.39
N LEU A 390 10.83 -10.39 -6.97
CA LEU A 390 9.64 -10.03 -7.74
C LEU A 390 9.55 -8.52 -7.93
N PHE A 391 9.74 -7.71 -6.87
CA PHE A 391 9.77 -6.26 -7.00
C PHE A 391 10.91 -5.78 -7.92
N ASP A 392 12.11 -6.32 -7.74
CA ASP A 392 13.27 -5.97 -8.58
C ASP A 392 13.01 -6.34 -10.06
N SER A 393 12.44 -7.51 -10.32
CA SER A 393 12.12 -8.00 -11.68
C SER A 393 11.05 -7.14 -12.35
N LEU A 394 9.97 -6.80 -11.64
CA LEU A 394 8.92 -5.93 -12.16
C LEU A 394 9.43 -4.50 -12.40
N TYR A 395 10.30 -3.98 -11.54
CA TYR A 395 10.91 -2.67 -11.74
C TYR A 395 11.80 -2.65 -12.97
N TYR A 396 12.63 -3.68 -13.14
CA TYR A 396 13.46 -3.84 -14.33
C TYR A 396 12.59 -3.92 -15.59
N GLN A 397 11.53 -4.74 -15.56
CA GLN A 397 10.61 -4.91 -16.68
C GLN A 397 9.92 -3.59 -17.05
N ALA A 398 9.51 -2.80 -16.07
CA ALA A 398 8.91 -1.49 -16.30
C ALA A 398 9.92 -0.51 -16.91
N ASP A 399 11.10 -0.37 -16.31
CA ASP A 399 12.05 0.71 -16.63
C ASP A 399 12.82 0.45 -17.93
N PHE A 400 13.22 -0.81 -18.18
CA PHE A 400 14.12 -1.16 -19.27
C PHE A 400 13.46 -1.89 -20.44
N VAL A 401 12.32 -2.58 -20.22
CA VAL A 401 11.66 -3.38 -21.27
C VAL A 401 10.38 -2.70 -21.76
N SER A 402 9.55 -2.18 -20.85
CA SER A 402 8.22 -1.63 -21.17
C SER A 402 8.18 -0.10 -21.33
N GLY A 403 9.33 0.58 -21.40
CA GLY A 403 9.40 2.03 -21.65
C GLY A 403 8.92 2.93 -20.50
N GLY A 404 9.05 2.46 -19.25
CA GLY A 404 8.79 3.20 -18.01
C GLY A 404 7.56 2.76 -17.22
N SER A 405 6.76 1.82 -17.74
CA SER A 405 5.55 1.32 -17.06
C SER A 405 5.16 -0.07 -17.55
N LEU A 406 4.72 -0.97 -16.66
CA LEU A 406 4.29 -2.31 -17.06
C LEU A 406 3.05 -2.27 -17.98
N LYS A 407 3.02 -3.18 -18.95
CA LYS A 407 1.92 -3.34 -19.91
C LYS A 407 0.60 -3.69 -19.22
N HIS A 408 0.64 -4.62 -18.26
CA HIS A 408 -0.48 -4.95 -17.39
C HIS A 408 -0.22 -4.41 -15.97
N HIS A 409 -1.25 -3.85 -15.35
CA HIS A 409 -1.14 -3.40 -13.96
C HIS A 409 -0.95 -4.61 -13.05
N VAL A 410 0.06 -4.60 -12.19
CA VAL A 410 0.28 -5.67 -11.20
C VAL A 410 -0.20 -5.20 -9.84
N LYS A 411 -1.23 -5.88 -9.30
CA LYS A 411 -1.81 -5.59 -8.00
C LYS A 411 -1.44 -6.68 -6.99
N PHE A 412 -0.79 -6.28 -5.91
CA PHE A 412 -0.51 -7.15 -4.78
C PHE A 412 -1.65 -7.08 -3.76
N TRP A 413 -2.24 -8.21 -3.42
CA TRP A 413 -3.18 -8.40 -2.32
C TRP A 413 -2.49 -9.21 -1.23
N LEU A 414 -1.92 -8.51 -0.26
CA LEU A 414 -1.09 -9.12 0.77
C LEU A 414 -1.96 -9.45 1.98
N ASP A 415 -2.82 -10.46 1.84
CA ASP A 415 -3.62 -10.96 2.96
C ASP A 415 -2.70 -11.47 4.07
N GLU A 416 -3.05 -11.15 5.31
CA GLU A 416 -2.18 -11.35 6.48
C GLU A 416 -0.73 -10.90 6.23
N PHE A 417 -0.56 -9.65 5.78
CA PHE A 417 0.75 -9.05 5.44
C PHE A 417 1.84 -9.29 6.49
N ALA A 418 1.46 -9.43 7.76
CA ALA A 418 2.39 -9.68 8.85
C ALA A 418 3.08 -11.07 8.80
N ASN A 419 2.44 -12.06 8.19
CA ASN A 419 2.97 -13.43 8.11
C ASN A 419 4.05 -13.58 7.03
N ILE A 420 4.13 -12.65 6.07
CA ILE A 420 5.16 -12.66 5.02
C ILE A 420 6.57 -12.46 5.59
N GLY A 421 6.69 -11.77 6.72
CA GLY A 421 7.95 -11.24 7.22
C GLY A 421 8.24 -9.83 6.69
N GLN A 422 9.49 -9.38 6.82
CA GLN A 422 9.87 -8.03 6.40
C GLN A 422 10.31 -8.02 4.93
N ILE A 423 9.51 -7.39 4.07
CA ILE A 423 9.94 -7.11 2.69
C ILE A 423 11.01 -6.01 2.74
N PRO A 424 12.22 -6.25 2.22
CA PRO A 424 13.29 -5.25 2.21
C PRO A 424 12.87 -3.96 1.51
N GLU A 425 13.17 -2.81 2.13
CA GLU A 425 12.95 -1.47 1.56
C GLU A 425 11.50 -1.18 1.09
N PHE A 426 10.52 -1.88 1.68
CA PHE A 426 9.12 -1.75 1.29
C PHE A 426 8.58 -0.31 1.39
N ASP A 427 9.07 0.47 2.35
CA ASP A 427 8.76 1.89 2.53
C ASP A 427 9.20 2.76 1.34
N LYS A 428 10.28 2.39 0.65
CA LYS A 428 10.74 3.05 -0.59
C LYS A 428 10.03 2.51 -1.83
N LEU A 429 9.74 1.21 -1.87
CA LEU A 429 9.01 0.58 -2.95
C LEU A 429 7.60 1.17 -3.09
N ILE A 430 6.84 1.22 -1.98
CA ILE A 430 5.46 1.72 -1.98
C ILE A 430 5.34 3.17 -2.47
N ALA A 431 6.38 3.99 -2.26
CA ALA A 431 6.43 5.38 -2.69
C ALA A 431 6.70 5.54 -4.20
N THR A 432 7.37 4.59 -4.84
CA THR A 432 7.90 4.73 -6.22
C THR A 432 7.22 3.83 -7.25
N MET A 433 6.49 2.80 -6.82
CA MET A 433 5.93 1.79 -7.73
C MET A 433 4.76 2.28 -8.60
N ARG A 434 4.09 3.37 -8.20
CA ARG A 434 2.93 3.92 -8.94
C ARG A 434 3.28 4.23 -10.40
N SER A 435 4.42 4.84 -10.67
CA SER A 435 4.82 5.23 -12.03
C SER A 435 5.03 4.00 -12.93
N ARG A 436 5.39 2.86 -12.32
CA ARG A 436 5.65 1.59 -12.98
C ARG A 436 4.40 0.73 -13.20
N ASN A 437 3.21 1.29 -12.92
CA ASN A 437 1.93 0.58 -13.02
C ASN A 437 1.82 -0.62 -12.06
N ILE A 438 2.39 -0.48 -10.86
CA ILE A 438 2.30 -1.47 -9.78
C ILE A 438 1.57 -0.83 -8.60
N SER A 439 0.78 -1.61 -7.88
CA SER A 439 0.21 -1.16 -6.60
C SER A 439 0.03 -2.29 -5.60
N VAL A 440 -0.08 -1.95 -4.32
CA VAL A 440 -0.17 -2.94 -3.23
C VAL A 440 -1.39 -2.70 -2.37
N ALA A 441 -1.86 -3.75 -1.73
CA ALA A 441 -2.87 -3.71 -0.71
C ALA A 441 -2.39 -4.49 0.51
N PRO A 442 -1.68 -3.86 1.46
CA PRO A 442 -1.31 -4.49 2.72
C PRO A 442 -2.57 -4.67 3.56
N ILE A 443 -2.82 -5.90 4.01
CA ILE A 443 -4.00 -6.25 4.79
C ILE A 443 -3.53 -6.68 6.17
N ILE A 444 -3.87 -5.89 7.19
CA ILE A 444 -3.41 -6.06 8.57
C ILE A 444 -4.59 -6.20 9.53
N GLN A 445 -4.37 -6.88 10.65
CA GLN A 445 -5.41 -7.04 11.67
C GLN A 445 -5.55 -5.79 12.54
N ASN A 446 -4.43 -5.15 12.84
CA ASN A 446 -4.32 -3.95 13.65
C ASN A 446 -3.05 -3.18 13.28
N MET A 447 -2.95 -1.93 13.72
CA MET A 447 -1.80 -1.08 13.42
C MET A 447 -0.50 -1.56 14.07
N THR A 448 -0.59 -2.23 15.23
CA THR A 448 0.56 -2.76 15.96
C THR A 448 1.37 -3.76 15.12
N GLN A 449 0.71 -4.61 14.34
CA GLN A 449 1.40 -5.54 13.43
C GLN A 449 2.33 -4.81 12.46
N LEU A 450 1.84 -3.74 11.83
CA LEU A 450 2.64 -2.96 10.87
C LEU A 450 3.80 -2.25 11.58
N LYS A 451 3.53 -1.68 12.77
CA LYS A 451 4.54 -1.02 13.60
C LYS A 451 5.63 -1.98 14.07
N SER A 452 5.29 -3.22 14.43
CA SER A 452 6.29 -4.21 14.85
C SER A 452 7.23 -4.62 13.72
N LEU A 453 6.73 -4.75 12.49
CA LEU A 453 7.52 -5.19 11.34
C LEU A 453 8.40 -4.10 10.75
N TYR A 454 7.89 -2.87 10.66
CA TYR A 454 8.57 -1.76 9.97
C TYR A 454 9.05 -0.65 10.93
N LYS A 455 8.85 -0.82 12.24
CA LYS A 455 9.35 0.06 13.31
C LYS A 455 9.06 1.53 13.03
N GLU A 456 10.08 2.32 12.69
CA GLU A 456 9.96 3.76 12.44
C GLU A 456 9.43 4.10 11.03
N THR A 457 9.48 3.17 10.07
CA THR A 457 9.07 3.44 8.68
C THR A 457 7.61 3.09 8.40
N TYR A 458 6.88 2.57 9.37
CA TYR A 458 5.48 2.17 9.20
C TYR A 458 4.57 3.34 8.80
N GLU A 459 4.82 4.56 9.29
CA GLU A 459 4.03 5.74 8.93
C GLU A 459 4.19 6.11 7.46
N THR A 460 5.39 5.90 6.89
CA THR A 460 5.65 6.10 5.46
C THR A 460 4.81 5.14 4.61
N ILE A 461 4.64 3.89 5.05
CA ILE A 461 3.80 2.90 4.34
C ILE A 461 2.35 3.38 4.31
N ILE A 462 1.81 3.80 5.45
CA ILE A 462 0.43 4.32 5.57
C ILE A 462 0.27 5.59 4.72
N GLY A 463 1.23 6.52 4.81
CA GLY A 463 1.19 7.79 4.09
C GLY A 463 1.23 7.67 2.57
N ASN A 464 1.75 6.55 2.03
CA ASN A 464 1.75 6.24 0.61
C ASN A 464 0.50 5.47 0.13
N CYS A 465 -0.46 5.18 1.02
CA CYS A 465 -1.76 4.63 0.65
C CYS A 465 -2.79 5.75 0.47
N ASP A 466 -3.24 6.02 -0.77
CA ASP A 466 -4.29 7.03 -0.99
C ASP A 466 -5.65 6.56 -0.48
N SER A 467 -5.83 5.25 -0.28
CA SER A 467 -7.04 4.68 0.29
C SER A 467 -6.72 3.87 1.55
N ILE A 468 -7.51 4.05 2.60
CA ILE A 468 -7.43 3.25 3.83
C ILE A 468 -8.83 2.76 4.18
N LEU A 469 -9.00 1.45 4.32
CA LEU A 469 -10.27 0.81 4.62
C LEU A 469 -10.22 0.15 6.00
N PHE A 470 -11.05 0.63 6.91
CA PHE A 470 -11.23 0.07 8.25
C PHE A 470 -12.51 -0.78 8.29
N LEU A 471 -12.36 -2.08 8.52
CA LEU A 471 -13.44 -3.06 8.54
C LEU A 471 -14.02 -3.34 9.94
N GLY A 472 -13.45 -2.72 10.97
CA GLY A 472 -13.79 -2.96 12.38
C GLY A 472 -12.66 -3.63 13.17
N GLY A 473 -12.73 -3.51 14.49
CA GLY A 473 -11.74 -4.08 15.40
C GLY A 473 -11.94 -3.59 16.83
N GLN A 474 -11.27 -4.24 17.78
CA GLN A 474 -11.34 -3.90 19.21
C GLN A 474 -10.02 -3.32 19.75
N GLU A 475 -8.95 -3.34 18.96
CA GLU A 475 -7.64 -2.88 19.39
C GLU A 475 -7.63 -1.35 19.55
N ARG A 476 -7.34 -0.89 20.76
CA ARG A 476 -7.58 0.48 21.20
C ARG A 476 -6.79 1.52 20.40
N SER A 477 -5.51 1.27 20.12
CA SER A 477 -4.67 2.23 19.40
C SER A 477 -5.11 2.44 17.96
N THR A 478 -5.56 1.38 17.28
CA THR A 478 -6.19 1.44 15.95
C THR A 478 -7.48 2.26 16.01
N LEU A 479 -8.33 2.06 17.00
CA LEU A 479 -9.57 2.83 17.15
C LEU A 479 -9.31 4.32 17.40
N GLU A 480 -8.31 4.65 18.21
CA GLU A 480 -7.87 6.03 18.43
C GLU A 480 -7.29 6.65 17.16
N TRP A 481 -6.56 5.89 16.37
CA TRP A 481 -6.04 6.32 15.08
C TRP A 481 -7.17 6.64 14.09
N VAL A 482 -8.18 5.76 13.98
CA VAL A 482 -9.36 5.97 13.13
C VAL A 482 -10.17 7.18 13.60
N ASN A 483 -10.43 7.31 14.90
CA ASN A 483 -11.16 8.46 15.47
C ASN A 483 -10.45 9.79 15.18
N LYS A 484 -9.13 9.86 15.35
CA LYS A 484 -8.33 11.04 14.97
C LYS A 484 -8.40 11.34 13.47
N GLY A 485 -8.40 10.32 12.62
CA GLY A 485 -8.53 10.47 11.17
C GLY A 485 -9.90 10.97 10.71
N LEU A 486 -10.98 10.64 11.45
CA LEU A 486 -12.32 11.14 11.18
C LEU A 486 -12.52 12.60 11.61
N ASP A 487 -11.81 13.02 12.66
CA ASP A 487 -11.88 14.36 13.26
C ASP A 487 -13.30 14.76 13.74
N LYS A 488 -13.46 16.03 14.13
CA LYS A 488 -14.68 16.57 14.73
C LYS A 488 -15.58 17.27 13.71
N GLN A 489 -16.88 17.09 13.92
CA GLN A 489 -17.94 17.89 13.31
C GLN A 489 -18.48 18.91 14.31
N THR A 490 -18.97 20.03 13.80
CA THR A 490 -19.70 21.02 14.60
C THR A 490 -21.19 20.66 14.62
N ILE A 491 -21.78 20.53 15.80
CA ILE A 491 -23.20 20.26 15.99
C ILE A 491 -23.88 21.41 16.74
N ASP A 492 -25.15 21.65 16.42
CA ASP A 492 -25.99 22.57 17.17
C ASP A 492 -26.55 21.89 18.42
N THR A 493 -26.50 22.60 19.53
CA THR A 493 -27.02 22.18 20.84
C THR A 493 -28.15 23.11 21.24
N LYS A 494 -29.25 22.52 21.74
CA LYS A 494 -30.41 23.24 22.24
C LYS A 494 -30.60 22.93 23.72
N ASN A 495 -30.34 23.92 24.57
CA ASN A 495 -30.56 23.81 26.01
C ASN A 495 -31.92 24.44 26.36
N THR A 496 -32.82 23.64 26.92
CA THR A 496 -34.13 24.11 27.40
C THR A 496 -34.16 24.03 28.92
N SER A 497 -34.28 25.17 29.59
CA SER A 497 -34.39 25.24 31.04
C SER A 497 -35.83 25.60 31.42
N GLN A 498 -36.44 24.81 32.30
CA GLN A 498 -37.79 25.05 32.81
C GLN A 498 -37.74 25.21 34.33
N SER A 499 -38.23 26.33 34.83
CA SER A 499 -38.40 26.56 36.27
C SER A 499 -39.84 26.26 36.68
N ARG A 500 -40.03 25.32 37.62
CA ARG A 500 -41.32 24.97 38.20
C ARG A 500 -41.47 25.62 39.58
N GLY A 501 -41.85 26.89 39.59
CA GLY A 501 -42.28 27.64 40.77
C GLY A 501 -43.66 28.27 40.56
N ARG A 502 -44.08 29.14 41.48
CA ARG A 502 -45.41 29.82 41.45
C ARG A 502 -45.66 30.63 40.16
N ASN A 503 -44.60 31.04 39.46
CA ASN A 503 -44.61 31.55 38.08
C ASN A 503 -43.70 30.65 37.22
N SER A 504 -44.27 29.90 36.28
CA SER A 504 -43.50 29.05 35.37
C SER A 504 -42.81 29.90 34.30
N SER A 505 -41.51 29.67 34.09
CA SER A 505 -40.76 30.25 32.97
C SER A 505 -39.95 29.18 32.24
N SER A 506 -39.85 29.30 30.92
CA SER A 506 -39.02 28.45 30.07
C SER A 506 -38.06 29.32 29.28
N SER A 507 -36.76 29.03 29.34
CA SER A 507 -35.75 29.63 28.48
C SER A 507 -35.16 28.58 27.55
N THR A 508 -34.89 28.98 26.30
CA THR A 508 -34.22 28.14 25.30
C THR A 508 -32.97 28.86 24.84
N SER A 509 -31.82 28.19 24.92
CA SER A 509 -30.53 28.69 24.45
C SER A 509 -29.99 27.76 23.37
N TYR A 510 -29.42 28.34 22.31
CA TYR A 510 -28.76 27.62 21.22
C TYR A 510 -27.25 27.88 21.31
N GLY A 511 -26.45 26.83 21.15
CA GLY A 511 -25.00 26.92 21.11
C GLY A 511 -24.41 25.86 20.18
N THR A 512 -23.15 26.02 19.80
CA THR A 512 -22.42 25.04 18.99
C THR A 512 -21.51 24.18 19.88
N GLN A 513 -21.32 22.91 19.52
CA GLN A 513 -20.38 22.02 20.19
C GLN A 513 -19.61 21.18 19.17
N GLY A 514 -18.36 20.85 19.47
CA GLY A 514 -17.58 19.87 18.71
C GLY A 514 -17.89 18.45 19.16
N ARG A 515 -18.23 17.58 18.20
CA ARG A 515 -18.42 16.15 18.42
C ARG A 515 -17.55 15.39 17.42
N ASP A 516 -16.89 14.33 17.84
CA ASP A 516 -16.22 13.41 16.91
C ASP A 516 -17.24 12.87 15.89
N LEU A 517 -16.84 12.75 14.63
CA LEU A 517 -17.73 12.20 13.61
C LEU A 517 -18.19 10.77 13.98
N MET A 518 -17.33 10.01 14.65
CA MET A 518 -17.66 8.78 15.35
C MET A 518 -16.74 8.63 16.58
N THR A 519 -17.33 8.45 17.76
CA THR A 519 -16.59 8.25 19.01
C THR A 519 -15.95 6.86 19.04
N ILE A 520 -14.91 6.67 19.86
CA ILE A 520 -14.25 5.36 20.01
C ILE A 520 -15.23 4.26 20.43
N SER A 521 -16.19 4.57 21.30
CA SER A 521 -17.22 3.63 21.74
C SER A 521 -18.24 3.29 20.63
N GLU A 522 -18.46 4.17 19.67
CA GLU A 522 -19.25 3.87 18.48
C GLU A 522 -18.44 3.03 17.49
N LEU A 523 -17.15 3.35 17.29
CA LEU A 523 -16.25 2.57 16.42
C LEU A 523 -16.09 1.11 16.90
N SER A 524 -15.93 0.90 18.21
CA SER A 524 -15.83 -0.45 18.82
C SER A 524 -17.13 -1.26 18.69
N ARG A 525 -18.29 -0.59 18.53
CA ARG A 525 -19.61 -1.21 18.34
C ARG A 525 -20.11 -1.08 16.90
N MET A 526 -19.23 -0.80 15.96
CA MET A 526 -19.59 -0.69 14.55
C MET A 526 -20.15 -2.04 14.06
N PRO A 527 -21.31 -2.07 13.38
CA PRO A 527 -21.89 -3.31 12.87
C PRO A 527 -20.95 -4.05 11.90
N ASP A 528 -20.98 -5.37 11.92
CA ASP A 528 -20.06 -6.21 11.13
C ASP A 528 -20.20 -6.04 9.61
N ASN A 529 -21.36 -5.58 9.13
CA ASN A 529 -21.58 -5.29 7.72
C ASN A 529 -21.13 -3.88 7.31
N LYS A 530 -20.63 -3.05 8.24
CA LYS A 530 -20.20 -1.67 7.98
C LYS A 530 -18.69 -1.54 7.97
N CYS A 531 -18.20 -0.53 7.26
CA CYS A 531 -16.79 -0.16 7.19
C CYS A 531 -16.64 1.35 7.05
N ILE A 532 -15.44 1.83 7.37
CA ILE A 532 -15.03 3.22 7.17
C ILE A 532 -13.95 3.25 6.10
N LEU A 533 -14.15 4.06 5.07
CA LEU A 533 -13.18 4.26 4.00
C LEU A 533 -12.67 5.70 4.02
N PHE A 534 -11.35 5.85 4.10
CA PHE A 534 -10.66 7.10 3.85
C PHE A 534 -10.09 7.08 2.43
N VAL A 535 -10.29 8.18 1.70
CA VAL A 535 -9.63 8.40 0.40
C VAL A 535 -9.02 9.80 0.42
N ARG A 536 -7.73 9.93 0.10
CA ARG A 536 -6.99 11.20 0.21
C ARG A 536 -7.75 12.34 -0.47
N GLY A 537 -7.97 13.44 0.25
CA GLY A 537 -8.60 14.65 -0.29
C GLY A 537 -10.11 14.55 -0.51
N LEU A 538 -10.77 13.52 0.05
CA LEU A 538 -12.21 13.40 0.15
C LEU A 538 -12.60 13.27 1.62
N ASP A 539 -13.87 13.59 1.91
CA ASP A 539 -14.49 13.24 3.18
C ASP A 539 -14.55 11.71 3.36
N PRO A 540 -14.38 11.17 4.57
CA PRO A 540 -14.43 9.73 4.81
C PRO A 540 -15.83 9.17 4.51
N PHE A 541 -15.94 7.90 4.16
CA PHE A 541 -17.20 7.23 3.90
C PHE A 541 -17.52 6.22 4.99
N TYR A 542 -18.76 6.23 5.48
CA TYR A 542 -19.31 5.18 6.32
C TYR A 542 -20.29 4.34 5.50
N SER A 543 -19.86 3.14 5.11
CA SER A 543 -20.51 2.37 4.04
C SER A 543 -20.68 0.91 4.43
N ASP A 544 -21.52 0.20 3.68
CA ASP A 544 -21.60 -1.25 3.78
C ASP A 544 -20.38 -1.92 3.13
N LYS A 545 -19.92 -3.01 3.74
CA LYS A 545 -18.96 -3.94 3.12
C LYS A 545 -19.56 -4.51 1.85
N TYR A 546 -18.73 -4.80 0.86
CA TYR A 546 -19.20 -5.30 -0.42
C TYR A 546 -19.77 -6.71 -0.29
N LYS A 547 -21.04 -6.92 -0.66
CA LYS A 547 -21.69 -8.23 -0.66
C LYS A 547 -21.20 -9.04 -1.86
N LEU A 548 -20.44 -10.11 -1.60
CA LEU A 548 -19.78 -10.92 -2.62
C LEU A 548 -20.78 -11.53 -3.62
N GLU A 549 -21.97 -11.90 -3.15
CA GLU A 549 -23.09 -12.45 -3.93
C GLU A 549 -23.64 -11.47 -4.97
N SER A 550 -23.39 -10.17 -4.78
CA SER A 550 -23.81 -9.13 -5.73
C SER A 550 -22.85 -8.98 -6.93
N HIS A 551 -21.72 -9.69 -6.93
CA HIS A 551 -20.75 -9.62 -8.01
C HIS A 551 -21.24 -10.39 -9.25
N PRO A 552 -21.13 -9.83 -10.48
CA PRO A 552 -21.57 -10.53 -11.71
C PRO A 552 -20.93 -11.90 -11.91
N ASN A 553 -19.68 -12.04 -11.48
CA ASN A 553 -18.89 -13.28 -11.59
C ASN A 553 -18.98 -14.18 -10.35
N TYR A 554 -19.90 -13.93 -9.40
CA TYR A 554 -20.03 -14.71 -8.17
C TYR A 554 -20.17 -16.22 -8.41
N LYS A 555 -20.92 -16.60 -9.45
CA LYS A 555 -21.14 -17.99 -9.86
C LYS A 555 -19.88 -18.76 -10.29
N LEU A 556 -18.75 -18.07 -10.48
CA LEU A 556 -17.46 -18.68 -10.84
C LEU A 556 -16.63 -19.06 -9.61
N LEU A 557 -17.10 -18.74 -8.41
CA LEU A 557 -16.45 -19.15 -7.17
C LEU A 557 -16.79 -20.59 -6.79
N TYR A 558 -15.87 -21.24 -6.07
CA TYR A 558 -16.12 -22.54 -5.44
C TYR A 558 -17.25 -22.46 -4.40
N GLU A 559 -17.31 -21.39 -3.60
CA GLU A 559 -18.37 -21.20 -2.60
C GLU A 559 -19.77 -21.08 -3.21
N ALA A 560 -19.86 -20.71 -4.49
CA ALA A 560 -21.12 -20.66 -5.23
C ALA A 560 -21.44 -21.97 -5.96
N ASN A 561 -20.42 -22.74 -6.35
CA ASN A 561 -20.54 -24.01 -7.05
C ASN A 561 -19.28 -24.85 -6.82
N GLU A 562 -19.43 -25.99 -6.15
CA GLU A 562 -18.32 -26.88 -5.78
C GLU A 562 -17.51 -27.40 -6.98
N ASN A 563 -18.10 -27.43 -8.18
CA ASN A 563 -17.40 -27.80 -9.42
C ASN A 563 -16.32 -26.79 -9.84
N ASN A 564 -16.30 -25.59 -9.26
CA ASN A 564 -15.30 -24.56 -9.53
C ASN A 564 -14.07 -24.67 -8.59
N TYR A 565 -13.87 -25.82 -7.94
CA TYR A 565 -12.70 -26.07 -7.12
C TYR A 565 -11.41 -25.92 -7.94
N PHE A 566 -10.39 -25.33 -7.32
CA PHE A 566 -9.07 -25.17 -7.93
C PHE A 566 -7.98 -25.41 -6.88
N ASP A 567 -6.88 -26.06 -7.25
CA ASP A 567 -5.75 -26.26 -6.35
C ASP A 567 -4.40 -26.06 -7.06
N SER A 568 -3.32 -26.19 -6.30
CA SER A 568 -1.97 -26.02 -6.80
C SER A 568 -1.62 -27.05 -7.89
N SER A 569 -2.09 -28.29 -7.78
CA SER A 569 -1.82 -29.35 -8.78
C SER A 569 -2.39 -29.00 -10.17
N MET A 570 -3.51 -28.28 -10.20
CA MET A 570 -4.14 -27.83 -11.45
C MET A 570 -3.36 -26.71 -12.13
N SER A 571 -2.64 -25.87 -11.38
CA SER A 571 -1.75 -24.85 -11.98
C SER A 571 -0.56 -25.46 -12.71
N LEU A 572 0.04 -26.52 -12.16
CA LEU A 572 1.19 -27.20 -12.78
C LEU A 572 0.83 -27.82 -14.14
N LYS A 573 -0.42 -28.26 -14.33
CA LYS A 573 -0.92 -28.79 -15.60
C LYS A 573 -1.13 -27.73 -16.69
N GLN A 574 -1.20 -26.44 -16.33
CA GLN A 574 -1.39 -25.34 -17.28
C GLN A 574 -0.07 -24.86 -17.89
N SER A 575 1.07 -25.12 -17.25
CA SER A 575 2.38 -24.90 -17.83
C SER A 575 2.58 -25.93 -18.94
N PRO A 576 2.77 -25.54 -20.22
CA PRO A 576 3.24 -26.50 -21.21
C PRO A 576 4.56 -27.06 -20.68
N SER A 577 4.61 -28.37 -20.48
CA SER A 577 5.81 -29.07 -20.03
C SER A 577 6.93 -28.74 -21.00
N SER A 578 7.83 -27.83 -20.62
CA SER A 578 9.10 -27.60 -21.30
C SER A 578 10.15 -28.62 -20.88
N ASP A 579 9.70 -29.84 -20.52
CA ASP A 579 10.60 -30.95 -20.28
C ASP A 579 10.72 -31.74 -21.58
N PRO A 580 11.75 -31.49 -22.40
CA PRO A 580 11.99 -32.27 -23.61
C PRO A 580 12.16 -33.76 -23.28
N ILE A 581 12.52 -34.13 -22.05
CA ILE A 581 12.61 -35.53 -21.61
C ILE A 581 11.21 -36.10 -21.38
N ALA A 582 10.28 -35.37 -20.74
CA ALA A 582 8.89 -35.81 -20.60
C ALA A 582 8.17 -35.92 -21.96
N GLU A 583 8.50 -35.07 -22.92
CA GLU A 583 7.98 -35.15 -24.30
C GLU A 583 8.58 -36.36 -25.06
N LEU A 584 9.87 -36.66 -24.85
CA LEU A 584 10.53 -37.87 -25.35
C LEU A 584 10.03 -39.16 -24.69
N VAL A 585 9.64 -39.11 -23.41
CA VAL A 585 9.07 -40.22 -22.65
C VAL A 585 7.61 -40.46 -23.04
N ASN A 586 6.82 -39.41 -23.27
CA ASN A 586 5.45 -39.52 -23.79
C ASN A 586 5.38 -39.86 -25.29
N MET A 587 6.47 -39.72 -26.04
CA MET A 587 6.62 -40.29 -27.40
C MET A 587 7.02 -41.77 -27.40
N ARG A 588 7.19 -42.41 -26.23
CA ARG A 588 7.34 -43.87 -26.10
C ARG A 588 6.09 -44.50 -25.47
N VAL A 589 4.92 -44.19 -26.02
CA VAL A 589 3.86 -45.21 -26.02
C VAL A 589 4.30 -46.25 -27.05
N PRO A 590 4.41 -47.55 -26.71
CA PRO A 590 4.74 -48.57 -27.70
C PRO A 590 3.66 -48.52 -28.79
N ASP A 591 4.06 -48.41 -30.06
CA ASP A 591 3.12 -48.68 -31.15
C ASP A 591 2.56 -50.10 -30.94
N LYS A 592 1.26 -50.29 -31.23
CA LYS A 592 0.59 -51.60 -31.13
C LYS A 592 1.34 -52.74 -31.83
N GLU A 593 2.13 -52.42 -32.86
CA GLU A 593 3.02 -53.35 -33.56
C GLU A 593 4.18 -53.89 -32.69
N LEU A 594 4.64 -53.14 -31.68
CA LEU A 594 5.66 -53.57 -30.73
C LEU A 594 5.08 -54.42 -29.61
N GLU A 595 3.85 -54.16 -29.15
CA GLU A 595 3.14 -55.02 -28.21
C GLU A 595 2.82 -56.39 -28.82
N GLU A 596 2.34 -56.43 -30.08
CA GLU A 596 2.13 -57.70 -30.80
C GLU A 596 3.44 -58.47 -31.03
N ARG A 597 4.57 -57.78 -31.29
CA ARG A 597 5.90 -58.42 -31.42
C ARG A 597 6.49 -58.88 -30.08
N MET A 598 6.05 -58.32 -28.96
CA MET A 598 6.46 -58.74 -27.61
C MET A 598 5.63 -59.92 -27.11
N GLU A 599 4.36 -60.04 -27.49
CA GLU A 599 3.56 -61.25 -27.26
C GLU A 599 4.11 -62.45 -28.05
N ASP A 600 4.58 -62.25 -29.29
CA ASP A 600 5.24 -63.31 -30.08
C ASP A 600 6.59 -63.78 -29.51
N LEU A 601 7.23 -62.99 -28.63
CA LEU A 601 8.51 -63.32 -28.00
C LEU A 601 8.40 -63.95 -26.61
N THR A 602 7.18 -64.13 -26.07
CA THR A 602 6.98 -64.63 -24.70
C THR A 602 6.46 -66.07 -24.61
N VAL A 603 6.69 -66.89 -25.63
CA VAL A 603 6.54 -68.35 -25.53
C VAL A 603 7.91 -69.01 -25.56
N VAL A 604 8.67 -68.87 -24.48
CA VAL A 604 9.70 -69.86 -24.16
C VAL A 604 8.97 -70.98 -23.43
N ASN A 605 8.91 -72.14 -24.08
CA ASN A 605 8.25 -73.32 -23.55
C ASN A 605 9.02 -73.81 -22.32
N VAL A 606 8.34 -73.93 -21.18
CA VAL A 606 8.95 -74.32 -19.88
C VAL A 606 9.66 -75.68 -19.99
N ASP A 607 9.24 -76.54 -20.92
CA ASP A 607 9.85 -77.84 -21.19
C ASP A 607 11.28 -77.75 -21.78
N GLU A 608 11.68 -76.64 -22.42
CA GLU A 608 13.03 -76.46 -22.96
C GLU A 608 14.04 -76.03 -21.88
N LEU A 609 13.58 -75.30 -20.86
CA LEU A 609 14.39 -74.90 -19.70
C LEU A 609 14.77 -76.10 -18.83
N ASP A 610 13.85 -77.03 -18.59
CA ASP A 610 14.12 -78.28 -17.85
C ASP A 610 15.13 -79.18 -18.59
N SER A 611 15.17 -79.11 -19.93
CA SER A 611 16.13 -79.87 -20.73
C SER A 611 17.56 -79.30 -20.65
N LEU A 612 17.67 -77.97 -20.52
CA LEU A 612 18.93 -77.26 -20.40
C LEU A 612 19.51 -77.36 -18.99
N GLU A 613 18.69 -77.32 -17.94
CA GLU A 613 19.15 -77.59 -16.57
C GLU A 613 19.69 -79.01 -16.41
N LYS A 614 19.03 -80.01 -17.00
CA LYS A 614 19.52 -81.40 -16.99
C LYS A 614 20.87 -81.58 -17.70
N GLN A 615 21.09 -80.86 -18.80
CA GLN A 615 22.38 -80.90 -19.52
C GLN A 615 23.49 -80.18 -18.77
N MET A 616 23.16 -79.19 -17.94
CA MET A 616 24.13 -78.46 -17.13
C MET A 616 24.55 -79.28 -15.90
N ASP A 617 23.64 -80.06 -15.31
CA ASP A 617 23.93 -80.98 -14.20
C ASP A 617 24.75 -82.21 -14.63
N GLU A 618 24.71 -82.61 -15.90
CA GLU A 618 25.58 -83.67 -16.44
C GLU A 618 27.02 -83.19 -16.75
N LEU A 619 27.26 -81.88 -16.69
CA LEU A 619 28.56 -81.25 -16.97
C LEU A 619 29.32 -80.80 -15.69
N ILE A 620 28.76 -81.05 -14.50
CA ILE A 620 29.39 -80.85 -13.18
C ILE A 620 29.65 -82.22 -12.57
#